data_AF-A0AB34HP65-F1
#
_entry.id   AF-A0AB34HP65-F1
#
_cell.length_a   1.000
_cell.length_b   1.000
_cell.length_c   1.000
_cell.angle_alpha   90.00
_cell.angle_beta   90.00
_cell.angle_gamma   90.00
#
_symmetry.space_group_name_H-M   'P 1'
#
loop_
_entity.id
_entity.type
_entity.pdbx_description
1 polymer ?
#
loop_
_entity_poly.entity_id
_entity_poly.type
_entity_poly.pdbx_seq_one_letter_code
_entity_poly.pdbx_strand_id
1 'polypeptide(L)'
;MLFTASFSKPQKDNKGYCAQYRGEVCNAVLAKDALVFFNNSYADPEEAQELLVHTAWNELKAVSPFCRPAAEALLCNHIFQECNPGVAPTPTPICREYCLAVKELFCAQEWLAVEEETPRGLHRSGIHLLSMPDCNKLPSMHWDPMACTRLPYLAFPPMTSSKPSVDIPNVPSSSSSSFSVSPTYSMTVIISIMSSFAIFVLLTITTLYCCRRRKQWKNKKRESAAVTLTTLPSELLLDRLHPNPMYQRMPLLLNPKLLSLEYPRNNIEYVRDIGEGAFGRVFQARAPGLLPYEPFTMVAVKMLKEEASADMQADFQREAALMAEFDNPNIVKLLGMKI
;
A
#
# COMPACT_ATOMS: atom_id res chain seq x y z
N MET A 1 11.81 -27.05 -15.83
CA MET A 1 11.34 -25.74 -15.31
C MET A 1 12.30 -24.66 -15.76
N LEU A 2 11.83 -23.46 -16.09
CA LEU A 2 12.69 -22.31 -16.39
C LEU A 2 12.61 -21.28 -15.28
N PHE A 3 13.79 -20.81 -14.89
CA PHE A 3 13.95 -19.77 -13.88
C PHE A 3 14.43 -18.53 -14.59
N THR A 4 13.50 -17.64 -14.87
CA THR A 4 13.88 -16.31 -15.32
C THR A 4 14.06 -15.44 -14.08
N ALA A 5 15.04 -14.54 -14.13
CA ALA A 5 14.94 -13.33 -13.32
C ALA A 5 13.51 -12.84 -13.50
N SER A 6 12.77 -12.64 -12.42
CA SER A 6 11.59 -11.81 -12.57
C SER A 6 12.09 -10.50 -13.19
N PHE A 7 11.24 -9.74 -13.88
CA PHE A 7 11.36 -8.28 -13.74
C PHE A 7 11.04 -7.92 -12.26
N SER A 8 11.75 -8.53 -11.30
CA SER A 8 12.40 -7.73 -10.30
C SER A 8 13.19 -6.73 -11.13
N LYS A 9 12.61 -5.53 -11.28
CA LYS A 9 13.41 -4.31 -11.06
C LYS A 9 14.55 -4.73 -10.14
N PRO A 10 15.81 -4.60 -10.54
CA PRO A 10 16.92 -5.06 -9.70
C PRO A 10 16.58 -4.65 -8.29
N GLN A 11 16.25 -5.59 -7.40
CA GLN A 11 15.89 -5.22 -6.04
C GLN A 11 17.19 -5.02 -5.26
N LYS A 12 18.10 -4.21 -5.82
CA LYS A 12 18.34 -2.94 -5.15
C LYS A 12 17.01 -2.20 -5.10
N ASP A 13 16.12 -2.60 -4.19
CA ASP A 13 15.30 -1.60 -3.53
C ASP A 13 16.31 -0.80 -2.70
N ASN A 14 17.07 0.08 -3.37
CA ASN A 14 17.37 1.38 -2.80
C ASN A 14 16.01 2.09 -2.68
N LYS A 15 15.07 1.54 -1.91
CA LYS A 15 13.94 2.30 -1.36
C LYS A 15 14.48 3.34 -0.41
N GLY A 16 15.64 3.06 0.16
CA GLY A 16 16.34 3.94 1.06
C GLY A 16 17.53 3.26 1.69
N TYR A 17 18.11 3.95 2.65
CA TYR A 17 19.14 3.42 3.54
C TYR A 17 18.88 3.93 4.95
N CYS A 18 19.51 3.30 5.94
CA CYS A 18 19.43 3.76 7.32
C CYS A 18 20.74 4.36 7.75
N ALA A 19 20.68 5.56 8.31
CA ALA A 19 21.82 6.29 8.82
C ALA A 19 21.43 7.09 10.07
N GLN A 20 22.42 7.62 10.77
CA GLN A 20 22.15 8.53 11.89
C GLN A 20 21.56 9.84 11.36
N TYR A 21 20.60 10.38 12.10
CA TYR A 21 20.05 11.69 11.81
C TYR A 21 21.11 12.78 12.02
N ARG A 22 21.25 13.69 11.05
CA ARG A 22 22.24 14.78 11.04
C ARG A 22 21.62 16.19 10.99
N GLY A 23 20.29 16.28 10.90
CA GLY A 23 19.60 17.55 10.87
C GLY A 23 19.48 18.21 12.24
N GLU A 24 18.91 19.41 12.26
CA GLU A 24 18.76 20.20 13.49
C GLU A 24 17.35 20.08 14.08
N VAL A 25 16.34 19.93 13.22
CA VAL A 25 14.94 20.08 13.62
C VAL A 25 14.48 18.95 14.55
N CYS A 26 14.77 17.70 14.19
CA CYS A 26 14.33 16.52 14.92
C CYS A 26 15.34 16.01 15.97
N ASN A 27 16.44 16.74 16.21
CA ASN A 27 17.55 16.28 17.06
C ASN A 27 17.15 16.09 18.54
N ALA A 28 16.22 16.92 19.03
CA ALA A 28 15.70 16.80 20.39
C ALA A 28 14.61 15.72 20.55
N VAL A 29 14.07 15.23 19.44
CA VAL A 29 12.91 14.32 19.39
C VAL A 29 13.32 12.88 19.12
N LEU A 30 14.24 12.67 18.18
CA LEU A 30 14.75 11.36 17.81
C LEU A 30 15.76 10.86 18.84
N ALA A 31 15.84 9.55 19.02
CA ALA A 31 16.83 8.95 19.90
C ALA A 31 18.26 9.14 19.33
N LYS A 32 19.21 9.56 20.17
CA LYS A 32 20.58 9.94 19.76
C LYS A 32 21.36 8.83 19.05
N ASP A 33 21.10 7.58 19.41
CA ASP A 33 21.79 6.41 18.86
C ASP A 33 20.95 5.62 17.84
N ALA A 34 19.74 6.11 17.52
CA ALA A 34 18.86 5.44 16.57
C ALA A 34 19.28 5.69 15.13
N LEU A 35 19.12 4.66 14.29
CA LEU A 35 19.24 4.78 12.84
C LEU A 35 17.86 5.12 12.27
N VAL A 36 17.80 6.10 11.38
CA VAL A 36 16.58 6.52 10.70
C VAL A 36 16.66 6.26 9.20
N PHE A 37 15.51 6.06 8.58
CA PHE A 37 15.39 5.71 7.18
C PHE A 37 15.34 6.94 6.26
N PHE A 38 16.19 6.92 5.24
CA PHE A 38 16.28 7.92 4.19
C PHE A 38 15.76 7.36 2.87
N ASN A 39 14.73 7.96 2.29
CA ASN A 39 14.03 7.43 1.13
C ASN A 39 14.68 7.85 -0.20
N ASN A 40 15.35 6.91 -0.87
CA ASN A 40 16.04 7.11 -2.14
C ASN A 40 15.11 7.37 -3.34
N SER A 41 13.80 7.51 -3.12
CA SER A 41 12.89 8.09 -4.11
C SER A 41 13.20 9.57 -4.37
N TYR A 42 13.85 10.25 -3.43
CA TYR A 42 14.37 11.61 -3.57
C TYR A 42 15.81 11.58 -4.12
N ALA A 43 16.16 12.59 -4.92
CA ALA A 43 17.53 12.73 -5.44
C ALA A 43 18.55 12.97 -4.32
N ASP A 44 18.19 13.80 -3.34
CA ASP A 44 18.88 13.95 -2.07
C ASP A 44 17.88 13.70 -0.92
N PRO A 45 17.89 12.51 -0.28
CA PRO A 45 16.90 12.16 0.72
C PRO A 45 17.14 12.85 2.07
N GLU A 46 18.38 13.16 2.43
CA GLU A 46 18.68 13.87 3.69
C GLU A 46 18.13 15.29 3.63
N GLU A 47 18.46 16.02 2.55
CA GLU A 47 18.00 17.40 2.36
C GLU A 47 16.48 17.47 2.13
N ALA A 48 15.92 16.57 1.31
CA ALA A 48 14.49 16.59 1.02
C ALA A 48 13.64 16.30 2.27
N GLN A 49 14.00 15.29 3.07
CA GLN A 49 13.27 14.97 4.30
C GLN A 49 13.42 16.06 5.36
N GLU A 50 14.62 16.67 5.49
CA GLU A 50 14.82 17.80 6.40
C GLU A 50 13.99 19.02 5.99
N LEU A 51 13.91 19.33 4.69
CA LEU A 51 13.06 20.41 4.17
C LEU A 51 11.57 20.17 4.45
N LEU A 52 11.10 18.92 4.28
CA LEU A 52 9.72 18.53 4.60
C LEU A 52 9.42 18.74 6.08
N VAL A 53 10.30 18.27 6.97
CA VAL A 53 10.16 18.50 8.42
C VAL A 53 10.18 19.98 8.72
N HIS A 54 11.15 20.74 8.21
CA HIS A 54 11.29 22.17 8.52
C HIS A 54 10.07 23.00 8.11
N THR A 55 9.47 22.67 6.95
CA THR A 55 8.24 23.31 6.47
C THR A 55 7.07 23.00 7.39
N ALA A 56 6.90 21.72 7.74
CA ALA A 56 5.86 21.26 8.66
C ALA A 56 6.04 21.81 10.10
N TRP A 57 7.28 21.92 10.57
CA TRP A 57 7.62 22.40 11.91
C TRP A 57 7.23 23.86 12.13
N ASN A 58 7.35 24.70 11.09
CA ASN A 58 6.92 26.10 11.19
C ASN A 58 5.40 26.23 11.35
N GLU A 59 4.61 25.36 10.73
CA GLU A 59 3.15 25.34 10.91
C GLU A 59 2.76 24.88 12.32
N LEU A 60 3.53 23.98 12.94
CA LEU A 60 3.33 23.56 14.34
C LEU A 60 3.55 24.68 15.37
N LYS A 61 4.20 25.79 15.00
CA LYS A 61 4.29 26.96 15.89
C LYS A 61 2.93 27.62 16.11
N ALA A 62 1.98 27.44 15.18
CA ALA A 62 0.63 28.00 15.28
C ALA A 62 -0.33 27.15 16.13
N VAL A 63 0.00 25.88 16.42
CA VAL A 63 -0.85 25.02 17.26
C VAL A 63 -0.67 25.31 18.75
N SER A 64 -1.60 24.81 19.58
CA SER A 64 -1.54 25.04 21.02
C SER A 64 -0.24 24.49 21.63
N PRO A 65 0.25 25.09 22.74
CA PRO A 65 1.40 24.55 23.46
C PRO A 65 1.21 23.13 23.98
N PHE A 66 -0.05 22.67 24.11
CA PHE A 66 -0.40 21.33 24.55
C PHE A 66 -0.27 20.30 23.41
N CYS A 67 -0.77 20.63 22.21
CA CYS A 67 -0.64 19.78 21.02
C CYS A 67 0.79 19.75 20.48
N ARG A 68 1.52 20.89 20.53
CA ARG A 68 2.80 21.08 19.84
C ARG A 68 3.83 19.96 20.08
N PRO A 69 4.18 19.58 21.32
CA PRO A 69 5.21 18.57 21.55
C PRO A 69 4.81 17.19 21.02
N ALA A 70 3.52 16.85 21.12
CA ALA A 70 2.98 15.58 20.64
C ALA A 70 2.97 15.53 19.10
N ALA A 71 2.62 16.65 18.45
CA ALA A 71 2.64 16.77 17.00
C ALA A 71 4.07 16.79 16.43
N GLU A 72 5.00 17.49 17.07
CA GLU A 72 6.44 17.49 16.73
C GLU A 72 7.01 16.07 16.82
N ALA A 73 6.69 15.34 17.89
CA ALA A 73 7.09 13.95 18.06
C ALA A 73 6.56 13.05 16.93
N LEU A 74 5.27 13.15 16.63
CA LEU A 74 4.65 12.35 15.57
C LEU A 74 5.21 12.69 14.18
N LEU A 75 5.45 13.97 13.91
CA LEU A 75 6.00 14.44 12.63
C LEU A 75 7.42 13.89 12.40
N CYS A 76 8.32 14.04 13.37
CA CYS A 76 9.69 13.57 13.25
C CYS A 76 9.76 12.05 13.05
N ASN A 77 9.01 11.28 13.86
CA ASN A 77 9.02 9.82 13.75
C ASN A 77 8.26 9.31 12.51
N HIS A 78 7.43 10.14 11.87
CA HIS A 78 6.76 9.81 10.62
C HIS A 78 7.69 10.00 9.42
N ILE A 79 8.41 11.13 9.39
CA ILE A 79 9.32 11.48 8.30
C ILE A 79 10.65 10.72 8.42
N PHE A 80 11.19 10.63 9.63
CA PHE A 80 12.41 9.88 9.96
C PHE A 80 12.04 8.62 10.74
N GLN A 81 11.58 7.60 10.02
CA GLN A 81 11.21 6.31 10.60
C GLN A 81 12.45 5.62 11.13
N GLU A 82 12.35 5.10 12.36
CA GLU A 82 13.43 4.31 12.97
C GLU A 82 13.67 3.02 12.17
N CYS A 83 14.89 2.51 12.20
CA CYS A 83 15.24 1.27 11.52
C CYS A 83 15.45 0.15 12.52
N ASN A 84 14.78 -0.99 12.28
CA ASN A 84 14.99 -2.18 13.09
C ASN A 84 16.39 -2.78 12.78
N PRO A 85 17.22 -3.15 13.79
CA PRO A 85 18.56 -3.74 13.61
C PRO A 85 18.62 -5.14 12.95
N GLY A 86 17.64 -5.50 12.10
CA GLY A 86 17.61 -6.77 11.37
C GLY A 86 18.59 -6.83 10.19
N VAL A 87 18.65 -8.01 9.55
CA VAL A 87 19.54 -8.34 8.40
C VAL A 87 19.35 -7.41 7.19
N ALA A 88 18.19 -6.76 7.08
CA ALA A 88 17.96 -5.64 6.18
C ALA A 88 17.28 -4.51 6.97
N PRO A 89 17.79 -3.28 6.93
CA PRO A 89 17.27 -2.21 7.74
C PRO A 89 15.95 -1.71 7.11
N THR A 90 14.84 -2.17 7.67
CA THR A 90 13.50 -1.78 7.24
C THR A 90 12.98 -0.66 8.13
N PRO A 91 12.35 0.39 7.56
CA PRO A 91 11.74 1.44 8.35
C PRO A 91 10.58 0.88 9.18
N THR A 92 10.54 1.22 10.46
CA THR A 92 9.45 0.86 11.36
C THR A 92 8.44 2.01 11.44
N PRO A 93 7.17 1.78 11.09
CA PRO A 93 6.14 2.80 11.18
C PRO A 93 5.79 3.08 12.66
N ILE A 94 5.16 4.23 12.92
CA ILE A 94 4.65 4.57 14.26
C ILE A 94 3.50 3.61 14.63
N CYS A 95 3.41 3.26 15.91
CA CYS A 95 2.30 2.46 16.41
C CYS A 95 0.96 3.23 16.34
N ARG A 96 -0.11 2.54 15.92
CA ARG A 96 -1.46 3.09 15.77
C ARG A 96 -1.94 3.85 17.01
N GLU A 97 -1.74 3.30 18.20
CA GLU A 97 -2.18 3.91 19.46
C GLU A 97 -1.53 5.26 19.72
N TYR A 98 -0.25 5.41 19.38
CA TYR A 98 0.46 6.67 19.53
C TYR A 98 -0.01 7.70 18.50
N CYS A 99 -0.24 7.28 17.26
CA CYS A 99 -0.84 8.14 16.23
C CYS A 99 -2.22 8.65 16.63
N LEU A 100 -3.10 7.76 17.11
CA LEU A 100 -4.43 8.11 17.59
C LEU A 100 -4.38 9.01 18.83
N ALA A 101 -3.47 8.76 19.77
CA ALA A 101 -3.32 9.62 20.94
C ALA A 101 -2.99 11.06 20.55
N VAL A 102 -2.06 11.28 19.62
CA VAL A 102 -1.77 12.64 19.13
C VAL A 102 -2.99 13.25 18.46
N LYS A 103 -3.65 12.50 17.58
CA LYS A 103 -4.81 12.99 16.81
C LYS A 103 -6.03 13.31 17.68
N GLU A 104 -6.38 12.41 18.60
CA GLU A 104 -7.68 12.42 19.30
C GLU A 104 -7.60 12.89 20.76
N LEU A 105 -6.40 12.98 21.34
CA LEU A 105 -6.20 13.45 22.72
C LEU A 105 -5.43 14.77 22.76
N PHE A 106 -4.23 14.82 22.17
CA PHE A 106 -3.36 15.99 22.28
C PHE A 106 -3.76 17.13 21.34
N CYS A 107 -4.12 16.81 20.10
CA CYS A 107 -4.40 17.77 19.04
C CYS A 107 -5.87 17.75 18.60
N ALA A 108 -6.78 17.24 19.43
CA ALA A 108 -8.17 17.01 19.05
C ALA A 108 -8.88 18.29 18.58
N GLN A 109 -8.65 19.41 19.28
CA GLN A 109 -9.28 20.69 18.97
C GLN A 109 -8.76 21.26 17.66
N GLU A 110 -7.46 21.15 17.43
CA GLU A 110 -6.81 21.67 16.24
C GLU A 110 -7.05 20.77 15.02
N TRP A 111 -7.23 19.46 15.23
CA TRP A 111 -7.57 18.50 14.18
C TRP A 111 -9.01 18.66 13.68
N LEU A 112 -9.96 18.95 14.57
CA LEU A 112 -11.36 19.18 14.19
C LEU A 112 -11.53 20.46 13.35
N ALA A 113 -10.75 21.50 13.66
CA ALA A 113 -10.73 22.75 12.88
C ALA A 113 -10.22 22.60 11.43
N VAL A 114 -9.63 21.46 11.09
CA VAL A 114 -9.09 21.12 9.76
C VAL A 114 -10.11 20.35 8.93
N GLU A 115 -11.00 19.59 9.57
CA GLU A 115 -11.98 18.73 8.91
C GLU A 115 -13.30 19.48 8.58
N GLU A 116 -13.60 20.55 9.33
CA GLU A 116 -14.80 21.39 9.12
C GLU A 116 -14.62 22.47 8.01
N GLU A 117 -13.37 22.85 7.67
CA GLU A 117 -13.03 23.96 6.74
C GLU A 117 -12.77 23.52 5.28
N THR A 118 -13.31 22.37 4.84
CA THR A 118 -13.30 21.96 3.42
C THR A 118 -14.70 22.08 2.79
N PRO A 119 -15.16 23.30 2.46
CA PRO A 119 -15.53 23.53 1.05
C PRO A 119 -15.24 24.94 0.50
N ARG A 120 -14.57 25.84 1.24
CA ARG A 120 -14.32 27.21 0.74
C ARG A 120 -12.88 27.61 1.04
N GLY A 121 -12.06 27.53 0.00
CA GLY A 121 -10.66 27.93 0.06
C GLY A 121 -10.48 29.32 0.67
N LEU A 122 -9.34 29.46 1.35
CA LEU A 122 -8.75 30.69 1.88
C LEU A 122 -8.99 31.00 3.38
N HIS A 123 -8.74 30.02 4.26
CA HIS A 123 -7.96 30.24 5.50
C HIS A 123 -7.23 28.94 5.87
N ARG A 124 -5.90 28.96 5.78
CA ARG A 124 -5.05 27.76 5.91
C ARG A 124 -4.80 27.51 7.40
N SER A 125 -5.65 26.71 8.04
CA SER A 125 -5.33 26.13 9.36
C SER A 125 -4.05 25.29 9.20
N GLY A 126 -2.97 25.62 9.93
CA GLY A 126 -1.61 25.12 9.71
C GLY A 126 -1.43 23.58 9.70
N ILE A 127 -2.42 22.83 10.18
CA ILE A 127 -2.38 21.36 10.19
C ILE A 127 -2.72 20.73 8.83
N HIS A 128 -3.42 21.41 7.91
CA HIS A 128 -3.74 20.87 6.57
C HIS A 128 -2.49 20.62 5.71
N LEU A 129 -1.37 21.28 6.01
CA LEU A 129 -0.08 21.03 5.34
C LEU A 129 0.68 19.83 5.91
N LEU A 130 0.33 19.37 7.10
CA LEU A 130 0.96 18.23 7.73
C LEU A 130 0.36 16.99 7.08
N SER A 131 1.10 16.35 6.18
CA SER A 131 0.79 15.02 5.65
C SER A 131 0.98 13.96 6.74
N MET A 132 0.22 14.09 7.84
CA MET A 132 0.27 13.18 8.97
C MET A 132 -0.26 11.81 8.54
N PRO A 133 0.27 10.73 9.13
CA PRO A 133 -0.09 9.38 8.72
C PRO A 133 -1.55 9.06 9.01
N ASP A 134 -2.17 8.29 8.11
CA ASP A 134 -3.47 7.67 8.37
C ASP A 134 -3.31 6.59 9.45
N CYS A 135 -3.69 6.93 10.68
CA CYS A 135 -3.51 6.06 11.84
C CYS A 135 -4.17 4.68 11.68
N ASN A 136 -5.23 4.55 10.87
CA ASN A 136 -5.93 3.27 10.68
C ASN A 136 -5.13 2.24 9.88
N LYS A 137 -4.12 2.69 9.13
CA LYS A 137 -3.22 1.82 8.34
C LYS A 137 -1.98 1.38 9.11
N LEU A 138 -1.77 1.93 10.30
CA LEU A 138 -0.59 1.65 11.11
C LEU A 138 -0.76 0.34 11.90
N PRO A 139 0.33 -0.43 12.10
CA PRO A 139 0.31 -1.58 12.99
C PRO A 139 0.04 -1.13 14.43
N SER A 140 -0.54 -2.01 15.22
CA SER A 140 -0.83 -1.73 16.62
C SER A 140 0.18 -2.42 17.52
N MET A 141 0.50 -1.73 18.61
CA MET A 141 1.52 -2.15 19.58
C MET A 141 1.17 -3.46 20.29
N HIS A 142 -0.11 -3.83 20.35
CA HIS A 142 -0.59 -5.00 21.09
C HIS A 142 -0.33 -6.33 20.39
N TRP A 143 -0.08 -6.32 19.07
CA TRP A 143 0.18 -7.53 18.30
C TRP A 143 1.66 -7.89 18.24
N ASP A 144 2.52 -6.90 17.96
CA ASP A 144 3.97 -7.07 17.96
C ASP A 144 4.63 -5.76 18.45
N PRO A 145 5.20 -5.75 19.67
CA PRO A 145 5.89 -4.59 20.24
C PRO A 145 7.10 -4.09 19.43
N MET A 146 7.66 -4.92 18.53
CA MET A 146 8.85 -4.61 17.74
C MET A 146 8.54 -4.24 16.28
N ALA A 147 7.27 -4.34 15.87
CA ALA A 147 6.84 -4.01 14.52
C ALA A 147 6.61 -2.49 14.31
N CYS A 148 6.61 -1.69 15.38
CA CYS A 148 6.30 -0.27 15.32
C CYS A 148 7.04 0.56 16.37
N THR A 149 7.27 1.84 16.05
CA THR A 149 7.97 2.79 16.92
C THR A 149 7.00 3.43 17.92
N ARG A 150 7.42 3.49 19.20
CA ARG A 150 6.73 4.22 20.27
C ARG A 150 7.27 5.64 20.35
N LEU A 151 6.40 6.63 20.57
CA LEU A 151 6.85 8.02 20.70
C LEU A 151 7.40 8.28 22.11
N PRO A 152 8.69 8.66 22.26
CA PRO A 152 9.36 8.80 23.56
C PRO A 152 8.84 9.95 24.43
N TYR A 153 7.97 10.82 23.89
CA TYR A 153 7.39 11.96 24.60
C TYR A 153 5.95 11.75 25.09
N LEU A 154 5.30 10.68 24.66
CA LEU A 154 3.98 10.32 25.19
C LEU A 154 4.17 9.40 26.40
N ALA A 155 4.72 9.98 27.48
CA ALA A 155 4.53 9.41 28.80
C ALA A 155 3.03 9.53 29.12
N PHE A 156 2.25 8.55 28.69
CA PHE A 156 0.96 8.27 29.31
C PHE A 156 1.23 8.21 30.81
N PRO A 157 0.50 8.97 31.66
CA PRO A 157 0.40 8.58 33.06
C PRO A 157 0.05 7.09 33.04
N PRO A 158 0.76 6.22 33.80
CA PRO A 158 0.47 4.80 33.79
C PRO A 158 -1.03 4.65 34.04
N MET A 159 -1.73 3.97 33.12
CA MET A 159 -3.11 3.57 33.29
C MET A 159 -3.13 2.53 34.41
N THR A 160 -2.99 2.98 35.65
CA THR A 160 -3.47 2.23 36.79
C THR A 160 -4.98 2.20 36.63
N SER A 161 -5.48 1.00 36.40
CA SER A 161 -6.86 0.59 36.64
C SER A 161 -7.40 1.25 37.89
N SER A 162 -8.13 2.36 37.73
CA SER A 162 -9.03 2.86 38.74
C SER A 162 -10.06 3.74 38.05
N LYS A 163 -11.24 3.13 37.86
CA LYS A 163 -12.54 3.78 37.67
C LYS A 163 -12.59 5.12 38.41
N PRO A 164 -12.86 6.25 37.75
CA PRO A 164 -13.10 7.50 38.47
C PRO A 164 -14.57 7.54 38.87
N SER A 165 -14.83 7.17 40.12
CA SER A 165 -15.95 7.71 40.89
C SER A 165 -15.40 8.88 41.69
N VAL A 166 -15.78 10.11 41.34
CA VAL A 166 -15.55 11.30 42.16
C VAL A 166 -16.80 12.16 42.15
N ASP A 167 -17.33 12.32 43.35
CA ASP A 167 -18.43 13.19 43.74
C ASP A 167 -18.12 14.68 43.48
N ILE A 168 -19.15 15.42 43.09
CA ILE A 168 -19.11 16.87 42.85
C ILE A 168 -19.54 17.59 44.15
N PRO A 169 -18.77 18.57 44.67
CA PRO A 169 -19.23 19.46 45.73
C PRO A 169 -20.18 20.54 45.18
N ASN A 170 -21.23 20.82 45.95
CA ASN A 170 -22.28 21.81 45.70
C ASN A 170 -21.81 23.28 45.80
N VAL A 171 -22.69 24.17 45.30
CA VAL A 171 -22.95 25.61 45.64
C VAL A 171 -22.57 26.63 44.53
N PRO A 172 -23.37 27.69 44.23
CA PRO A 172 -24.81 27.74 43.98
C PRO A 172 -25.17 28.43 42.63
N SER A 173 -26.46 28.37 42.34
CA SER A 173 -27.25 28.93 41.23
C SER A 173 -27.09 30.42 40.90
N SER A 174 -26.99 30.72 39.60
CA SER A 174 -27.58 31.93 39.00
C SER A 174 -28.02 31.70 37.54
N SER A 175 -29.34 31.75 37.36
CA SER A 175 -30.11 32.18 36.18
C SER A 175 -29.78 31.59 34.80
N SER A 176 -30.56 30.59 34.39
CA SER A 176 -30.94 30.39 32.98
C SER A 176 -32.43 30.65 32.84
N SER A 177 -32.77 31.73 32.15
CA SER A 177 -34.11 32.10 31.70
C SER A 177 -34.76 30.96 30.90
N SER A 178 -35.88 30.46 31.40
CA SER A 178 -36.80 29.60 30.67
C SER A 178 -37.50 30.42 29.58
N PHE A 179 -37.12 30.22 28.32
CA PHE A 179 -37.97 30.59 27.19
C PHE A 179 -39.00 29.48 26.97
N SER A 180 -40.24 29.76 27.32
CA SER A 180 -41.41 28.95 26.98
C SER A 180 -41.64 29.00 25.45
N VAL A 181 -41.35 27.91 24.75
CA VAL A 181 -41.74 27.75 23.34
C VAL A 181 -43.16 27.19 23.28
N SER A 182 -44.08 27.93 22.66
CA SER A 182 -45.48 27.54 22.50
C SER A 182 -45.64 26.20 21.74
N PRO A 183 -46.69 25.39 22.06
CA PRO A 183 -46.90 24.04 21.50
C PRO A 183 -47.02 23.94 19.97
N THR A 184 -47.22 25.06 19.29
CA THR A 184 -47.36 25.15 17.84
C THR A 184 -46.03 24.95 17.09
N TYR A 185 -44.89 25.31 17.68
CA TYR A 185 -43.58 25.21 17.00
C TYR A 185 -43.05 23.77 16.98
N SER A 186 -43.40 22.96 17.99
CA SER A 186 -42.96 21.56 18.06
C SER A 186 -43.71 20.67 17.05
N MET A 187 -44.99 20.96 16.79
CA MET A 187 -45.80 20.21 15.82
C MET A 187 -45.37 20.46 14.37
N THR A 188 -44.99 21.69 14.00
CA THR A 188 -44.57 22.02 12.63
C THR A 188 -43.23 21.38 12.27
N VAL A 189 -42.29 21.31 13.22
CA VAL A 189 -40.99 20.66 13.02
C VAL A 189 -41.18 19.15 12.81
N ILE A 190 -42.00 18.47 13.60
CA ILE A 190 -42.23 17.03 13.46
C ILE A 190 -42.90 16.71 12.10
N ILE A 191 -43.88 17.51 11.67
CA ILE A 191 -44.54 17.33 10.37
C ILE A 191 -43.54 17.53 9.21
N SER A 192 -42.63 18.50 9.34
CA SER A 192 -41.59 18.74 8.32
C SER A 192 -40.60 17.58 8.18
N ILE A 193 -40.23 16.93 9.30
CA ILE A 193 -39.33 15.77 9.30
C ILE A 193 -40.02 14.54 8.69
N MET A 194 -41.30 14.31 9.01
CA MET A 194 -42.05 13.19 8.44
C MET A 194 -42.34 13.37 6.94
N SER A 195 -42.63 14.60 6.50
CA SER A 195 -42.82 14.90 5.08
C SER A 195 -41.53 14.73 4.27
N SER A 196 -40.40 15.24 4.78
CA SER A 196 -39.10 15.10 4.11
C SER A 196 -38.64 13.64 4.02
N PHE A 197 -38.85 12.84 5.08
CA PHE A 197 -38.55 11.41 5.05
C PHE A 197 -39.39 10.65 4.02
N ALA A 198 -40.70 10.94 3.94
CA ALA A 198 -41.57 10.33 2.94
C ALA A 198 -41.13 10.63 1.50
N ILE A 199 -40.70 11.88 1.22
CA ILE A 199 -40.17 12.28 -0.10
C ILE A 199 -38.88 11.53 -0.42
N PHE A 200 -37.97 11.39 0.56
CA PHE A 200 -36.72 10.66 0.38
C PHE A 200 -36.97 9.18 0.04
N VAL A 201 -37.92 8.53 0.71
CA VAL A 201 -38.30 7.14 0.40
C VAL A 201 -38.88 7.03 -1.02
N LEU A 202 -39.71 7.97 -1.47
CA LEU A 202 -40.25 7.96 -2.83
C LEU A 202 -39.15 8.16 -3.89
N LEU A 203 -38.18 9.04 -3.64
CA LEU A 203 -37.05 9.27 -4.54
C LEU A 203 -36.14 8.05 -4.64
N THR A 204 -35.86 7.37 -3.52
CA THR A 204 -35.04 6.15 -3.52
C THR A 204 -35.73 5.01 -4.29
N ILE A 205 -37.04 4.80 -4.09
CA ILE A 205 -37.83 3.81 -4.83
C ILE A 205 -37.84 4.13 -6.33
N THR A 206 -38.06 5.40 -6.70
CA THR A 206 -38.08 5.84 -8.11
C THR A 206 -36.71 5.64 -8.76
N THR A 207 -35.64 5.95 -8.03
CA THR A 207 -34.26 5.74 -8.50
C THR A 207 -33.96 4.26 -8.70
N LEU A 208 -34.35 3.39 -7.76
CA LEU A 208 -34.19 1.95 -7.90
C LEU A 208 -35.00 1.40 -9.09
N TYR A 209 -36.23 1.88 -9.30
CA TYR A 209 -37.03 1.50 -10.46
C TYR A 209 -36.35 1.92 -11.78
N CYS A 210 -35.86 3.17 -11.86
CA CYS A 210 -35.11 3.67 -13.01
C CYS A 210 -33.80 2.89 -13.26
N CYS A 211 -33.05 2.55 -12.21
CA CYS A 211 -31.83 1.76 -12.30
C CYS A 211 -32.11 0.33 -12.77
N ARG A 212 -33.17 -0.32 -12.26
CA ARG A 212 -33.59 -1.65 -12.71
C ARG A 212 -34.02 -1.64 -14.17
N ARG A 213 -34.78 -0.61 -14.58
CA ARG A 213 -35.24 -0.45 -15.97
C ARG A 213 -34.08 -0.17 -16.93
N ARG A 214 -33.11 0.68 -16.54
CA ARG A 214 -31.85 0.89 -17.29
C ARG A 214 -31.00 -0.37 -17.38
N LYS A 215 -30.90 -1.16 -16.30
CA LYS A 215 -30.16 -2.44 -16.30
C LYS A 215 -30.80 -3.44 -17.24
N GLN A 216 -32.13 -3.57 -17.24
CA GLN A 216 -32.86 -4.43 -18.15
C GLN A 216 -32.70 -4.00 -19.62
N TRP A 217 -32.71 -2.69 -19.88
CA TRP A 217 -32.40 -2.12 -21.21
C TRP A 217 -30.96 -2.40 -21.67
N LYS A 218 -29.96 -2.25 -20.78
CA LYS A 218 -28.56 -2.57 -21.11
C LYS A 218 -28.37 -4.06 -21.41
N ASN A 219 -29.07 -4.94 -20.68
CA ASN A 219 -29.02 -6.38 -20.94
C ASN A 219 -29.61 -6.72 -22.32
N LYS A 220 -30.75 -6.12 -22.70
CA LYS A 220 -31.37 -6.31 -24.03
C LYS A 220 -30.47 -5.82 -25.18
N LYS A 221 -29.66 -4.77 -24.95
CA LYS A 221 -28.66 -4.27 -25.91
C LYS A 221 -27.42 -5.17 -26.02
N ARG A 222 -27.07 -5.91 -24.95
CA ARG A 222 -25.93 -6.84 -24.93
C ARG A 222 -26.25 -8.15 -25.66
N GLU A 223 -27.50 -8.59 -25.58
CA GLU A 223 -28.01 -9.78 -26.29
C GLU A 223 -28.07 -9.57 -27.80
N SER A 224 -28.41 -8.37 -28.27
CA SER A 224 -28.42 -8.02 -29.69
C SER A 224 -27.01 -7.80 -30.29
N ALA A 225 -26.03 -7.42 -29.48
CA ALA A 225 -24.62 -7.30 -29.89
C ALA A 225 -23.86 -8.64 -29.89
N ALA A 226 -24.29 -9.61 -29.08
CA ALA A 226 -23.69 -10.95 -29.06
C ALA A 226 -24.04 -11.75 -30.32
N VAL A 227 -25.24 -11.56 -30.89
CA VAL A 227 -25.71 -12.23 -32.11
C VAL A 227 -24.99 -11.75 -33.38
N THR A 228 -24.36 -10.56 -33.35
CA THR A 228 -23.64 -10.00 -34.50
C THR A 228 -22.16 -10.40 -34.58
N LEU A 229 -21.59 -10.99 -33.51
CA LEU A 229 -20.16 -11.37 -33.45
C LEU A 229 -19.91 -12.87 -33.71
N THR A 230 -20.96 -13.66 -33.90
CA THR A 230 -20.85 -15.11 -34.17
C THR A 230 -20.87 -15.46 -35.66
N THR A 231 -20.86 -14.47 -36.57
CA THR A 231 -20.91 -14.70 -38.03
C THR A 231 -19.63 -14.26 -38.76
N LEU A 232 -18.44 -14.51 -38.21
CA LEU A 232 -17.18 -14.36 -38.94
C LEU A 232 -16.50 -15.74 -39.07
N PRO A 233 -16.20 -16.22 -40.29
CA PRO A 233 -15.83 -17.61 -40.52
C PRO A 233 -14.42 -17.91 -40.01
N SER A 234 -14.30 -19.01 -39.26
CA SER A 234 -13.07 -19.52 -38.64
C SER A 234 -12.08 -20.18 -39.62
N GLU A 235 -12.05 -19.77 -40.89
CA GLU A 235 -11.30 -20.45 -41.95
C GLU A 235 -10.44 -19.46 -42.76
N LEU A 236 -9.51 -18.78 -42.10
CA LEU A 236 -8.38 -18.17 -42.81
C LEU A 236 -7.13 -18.07 -41.93
N LEU A 237 -6.25 -19.06 -42.15
CA LEU A 237 -4.81 -18.89 -42.31
C LEU A 237 -3.86 -19.00 -41.10
N LEU A 238 -3.79 -20.17 -40.48
CA LEU A 238 -2.60 -20.58 -39.71
C LEU A 238 -1.47 -21.20 -40.56
N ASP A 239 -1.69 -21.35 -41.88
CA ASP A 239 -0.81 -22.10 -42.81
C ASP A 239 0.12 -21.23 -43.67
N ARG A 240 0.20 -19.90 -43.42
CA ARG A 240 1.10 -18.96 -44.14
C ARG A 240 1.94 -18.09 -43.21
N LEU A 241 1.96 -18.36 -41.91
CA LEU A 241 3.05 -17.81 -41.10
C LEU A 241 4.30 -18.62 -41.43
N HIS A 242 5.24 -18.00 -42.14
CA HIS A 242 6.58 -18.54 -42.23
C HIS A 242 7.10 -18.73 -40.80
N PRO A 243 7.49 -19.96 -40.39
CA PRO A 243 8.08 -20.19 -39.09
C PRO A 243 9.33 -19.30 -38.97
N ASN A 244 9.44 -18.56 -37.87
CA ASN A 244 10.55 -17.63 -37.70
C ASN A 244 11.87 -18.44 -37.73
N PRO A 245 12.78 -18.17 -38.69
CA PRO A 245 13.96 -19.00 -38.95
C PRO A 245 14.97 -19.03 -37.79
N MET A 246 14.77 -18.20 -36.76
CA MET A 246 15.48 -18.30 -35.48
C MET A 246 15.14 -19.59 -34.70
N TYR A 247 13.90 -20.09 -34.78
CA TYR A 247 13.50 -21.30 -34.04
C TYR A 247 14.06 -22.60 -34.61
N GLN A 248 14.54 -22.60 -35.85
CA GLN A 248 14.93 -23.80 -36.59
C GLN A 248 16.44 -24.04 -36.60
N ARG A 249 17.25 -23.03 -36.24
CA ARG A 249 18.72 -23.09 -36.30
C ARG A 249 19.41 -23.49 -34.99
N MET A 250 18.68 -23.65 -33.88
CA MET A 250 19.31 -24.01 -32.61
C MET A 250 19.38 -25.54 -32.48
N PRO A 251 20.56 -26.17 -32.55
CA PRO A 251 20.66 -27.61 -32.34
C PRO A 251 20.26 -27.93 -30.89
N LEU A 252 19.32 -28.87 -30.72
CA LEU A 252 18.89 -29.45 -29.43
C LEU A 252 20.02 -30.19 -28.68
N LEU A 253 21.25 -30.11 -29.18
CA LEU A 253 22.45 -30.66 -28.56
C LEU A 253 22.82 -29.78 -27.38
N LEU A 254 22.44 -30.24 -26.18
CA LEU A 254 23.05 -29.98 -24.88
C LEU A 254 23.83 -28.66 -24.84
N ASN A 255 23.11 -27.53 -24.82
CA ASN A 255 23.74 -26.22 -24.74
C ASN A 255 24.56 -26.16 -23.44
N PRO A 256 25.90 -26.04 -23.48
CA PRO A 256 26.72 -26.08 -22.28
C PRO A 256 26.39 -24.94 -21.30
N LYS A 257 25.85 -23.81 -21.79
CA LYS A 257 25.33 -22.73 -20.93
C LYS A 257 24.08 -23.16 -20.15
N LEU A 258 23.23 -23.99 -20.73
CA LEU A 258 22.02 -24.49 -20.06
C LEU A 258 22.36 -25.47 -18.92
N LEU A 259 23.42 -26.26 -19.08
CA LEU A 259 23.91 -27.14 -18.00
C LEU A 259 24.51 -26.36 -16.84
N SER A 260 25.25 -25.28 -17.11
CA SER A 260 25.78 -24.41 -16.05
C SER A 260 24.72 -23.63 -15.27
N LEU A 261 23.47 -23.64 -15.75
CA LEU A 261 22.32 -22.98 -15.14
C LEU A 261 21.44 -23.96 -14.36
N GLU A 262 21.90 -25.20 -14.09
CA GLU A 262 21.10 -26.17 -13.38
C GLU A 262 20.85 -25.78 -11.91
N TYR A 263 19.58 -25.72 -11.51
CA TYR A 263 19.17 -25.36 -10.14
C TYR A 263 18.25 -26.42 -9.50
N PRO A 264 18.47 -26.84 -8.24
CA PRO A 264 17.65 -27.85 -7.57
C PRO A 264 16.19 -27.40 -7.37
N ARG A 265 15.23 -28.11 -7.97
CA ARG A 265 13.78 -27.84 -7.81
C ARG A 265 13.30 -27.82 -6.35
N ASN A 266 13.91 -28.63 -5.49
CA ASN A 266 13.48 -28.75 -4.09
C ASN A 266 13.83 -27.49 -3.27
N ASN A 267 14.75 -26.66 -3.77
CA ASN A 267 15.15 -25.41 -3.14
C ASN A 267 14.32 -24.22 -3.65
N ILE A 268 13.16 -24.46 -4.25
CA ILE A 268 12.26 -23.40 -4.71
C ILE A 268 11.18 -23.20 -3.67
N GLU A 269 11.11 -22.00 -3.09
CA GLU A 269 10.05 -21.64 -2.18
C GLU A 269 8.96 -20.87 -2.92
N TYR A 270 7.81 -21.49 -3.13
CA TYR A 270 6.66 -20.84 -3.76
C TYR A 270 6.19 -19.61 -2.96
N VAL A 271 5.87 -18.52 -3.66
CA VAL A 271 5.31 -17.29 -3.07
C VAL A 271 3.86 -17.08 -3.52
N ARG A 272 3.64 -16.94 -4.83
CA ARG A 272 2.30 -16.73 -5.41
C ARG A 272 2.29 -17.03 -6.91
N ASP A 273 1.13 -17.40 -7.46
CA ASP A 273 0.94 -17.46 -8.91
C ASP A 273 0.95 -16.04 -9.52
N ILE A 274 1.55 -15.90 -10.70
CA ILE A 274 1.62 -14.64 -11.47
C ILE A 274 0.76 -14.74 -12.73
N GLY A 275 0.67 -15.92 -13.35
CA GLY A 275 -0.18 -16.14 -14.52
C GLY A 275 -0.06 -17.55 -15.10
N GLU A 276 -0.72 -17.77 -16.23
CA GLU A 276 -0.64 -19.00 -17.02
C GLU A 276 -0.28 -18.63 -18.46
N GLY A 277 0.69 -19.34 -19.05
CA GLY A 277 1.10 -19.19 -20.44
C GLY A 277 0.85 -20.46 -21.25
N ALA A 278 1.25 -20.44 -22.52
CA ALA A 278 1.02 -21.55 -23.46
C ALA A 278 1.59 -22.91 -22.99
N PHE A 279 2.67 -22.88 -22.20
CA PHE A 279 3.35 -24.08 -21.69
C PHE A 279 2.84 -24.56 -20.33
N GLY A 280 2.14 -23.70 -19.58
CA GLY A 280 1.74 -23.98 -18.20
C GLY A 280 1.79 -22.76 -17.30
N ARG A 281 1.87 -22.99 -16.00
CA ARG A 281 1.80 -21.93 -15.00
C ARG A 281 3.10 -21.16 -14.82
N VAL A 282 2.96 -19.91 -14.44
CA VAL A 282 4.05 -18.99 -14.07
C VAL A 282 3.80 -18.49 -12.66
N PHE A 283 4.76 -18.73 -11.76
CA PHE A 283 4.65 -18.32 -10.36
C PHE A 283 5.89 -17.59 -9.87
N GLN A 284 5.71 -16.76 -8.85
CA GLN A 284 6.77 -16.09 -8.11
C GLN A 284 7.32 -17.05 -7.05
N ALA A 285 8.64 -17.15 -6.94
CA ALA A 285 9.30 -17.98 -5.93
C ALA A 285 10.60 -17.34 -5.41
N ARG A 286 11.05 -17.80 -4.23
CA ARG A 286 12.40 -17.57 -3.72
C ARG A 286 13.29 -18.74 -4.11
N ALA A 287 14.51 -18.44 -4.54
CA ALA A 287 15.54 -19.43 -4.88
C ALA A 287 16.82 -19.16 -4.05
N PRO A 288 16.97 -19.79 -2.88
CA PRO A 288 18.16 -19.68 -2.04
C PRO A 288 19.43 -20.19 -2.72
N GLY A 289 20.51 -19.41 -2.64
CA GLY A 289 21.80 -19.80 -3.21
C GLY A 289 21.85 -19.85 -4.74
N LEU A 290 20.85 -19.29 -5.44
CA LEU A 290 20.88 -19.13 -6.91
C LEU A 290 21.96 -18.12 -7.34
N LEU A 291 22.15 -17.05 -6.56
CA LEU A 291 23.23 -16.08 -6.72
C LEU A 291 24.07 -16.02 -5.43
N PRO A 292 25.41 -15.99 -5.51
CA PRO A 292 26.29 -16.16 -4.35
C PRO A 292 26.29 -14.95 -3.39
N TYR A 293 25.78 -13.80 -3.81
CA TYR A 293 25.84 -12.54 -3.07
C TYR A 293 24.52 -12.16 -2.37
N GLU A 294 23.49 -13.02 -2.43
CA GLU A 294 22.19 -12.78 -1.80
C GLU A 294 21.66 -14.05 -1.13
N PRO A 295 20.92 -13.94 -0.02
CA PRO A 295 20.42 -15.11 0.71
C PRO A 295 19.42 -15.92 -0.11
N PHE A 296 18.64 -15.24 -0.96
CA PHE A 296 17.76 -15.85 -1.95
C PHE A 296 17.48 -14.89 -3.10
N THR A 297 17.28 -15.43 -4.29
CA THR A 297 16.88 -14.66 -5.47
C THR A 297 15.37 -14.74 -5.67
N MET A 298 14.71 -13.61 -5.90
CA MET A 298 13.31 -13.60 -6.33
C MET A 298 13.22 -13.91 -7.82
N VAL A 299 12.54 -15.01 -8.16
CA VAL A 299 12.45 -15.50 -9.54
C VAL A 299 11.02 -15.65 -10.02
N ALA A 300 10.84 -15.56 -11.33
CA ALA A 300 9.63 -16.03 -11.99
C ALA A 300 9.91 -17.44 -12.53
N VAL A 301 9.16 -18.41 -12.05
CA VAL A 301 9.30 -19.82 -12.43
C VAL A 301 8.23 -20.14 -13.45
N LYS A 302 8.66 -20.41 -14.69
CA LYS A 302 7.81 -20.94 -15.76
C LYS A 302 7.88 -22.47 -15.69
N MET A 303 6.74 -23.10 -15.43
CA MET A 303 6.63 -24.54 -15.26
C MET A 303 5.80 -25.14 -16.39
N LEU A 304 6.37 -26.15 -17.07
CA LEU A 304 5.67 -26.98 -18.05
C LEU A 304 4.66 -27.87 -17.33
N LYS A 305 3.48 -28.10 -17.93
CA LYS A 305 2.48 -29.05 -17.43
C LYS A 305 3.07 -30.47 -17.37
N GLU A 306 2.59 -31.30 -16.44
CA GLU A 306 3.11 -32.67 -16.26
C GLU A 306 2.75 -33.57 -17.45
N GLU A 307 1.61 -33.28 -18.08
CA GLU A 307 1.03 -33.96 -19.23
C GLU A 307 1.46 -33.37 -20.60
N ALA A 308 2.53 -32.57 -20.64
CA ALA A 308 2.99 -31.93 -21.87
C ALA A 308 3.54 -32.95 -22.90
N SER A 309 3.25 -32.73 -24.19
CA SER A 309 3.77 -33.54 -25.29
C SER A 309 5.28 -33.34 -25.48
N ALA A 310 5.93 -34.32 -26.12
CA ALA A 310 7.35 -34.24 -26.48
C ALA A 310 7.67 -32.99 -27.32
N ASP A 311 6.75 -32.60 -28.21
CA ASP A 311 6.88 -31.38 -29.03
C ASP A 311 6.85 -30.11 -28.15
N MET A 312 5.90 -30.02 -27.20
CA MET A 312 5.86 -28.88 -26.25
C MET A 312 7.10 -28.82 -25.37
N GLN A 313 7.66 -29.97 -24.99
CA GLN A 313 8.89 -30.04 -24.20
C GLN A 313 10.10 -29.57 -25.01
N ALA A 314 10.19 -29.96 -26.29
CA ALA A 314 11.21 -29.47 -27.21
C ALA A 314 11.09 -27.97 -27.46
N ASP A 315 9.87 -27.45 -27.63
CA ASP A 315 9.60 -26.02 -27.80
C ASP A 315 10.02 -25.22 -26.57
N PHE A 316 9.71 -25.73 -25.38
CA PHE A 316 10.08 -25.14 -24.10
C PHE A 316 11.61 -25.08 -23.93
N GLN A 317 12.33 -26.14 -24.33
CA GLN A 317 13.80 -26.16 -24.33
C GLN A 317 14.39 -25.18 -25.37
N ARG A 318 13.77 -25.02 -26.54
CA ARG A 318 14.22 -24.04 -27.54
C ARG A 318 14.04 -22.61 -27.06
N GLU A 319 12.93 -22.29 -26.39
CA GLU A 319 12.71 -20.99 -25.75
C GLU A 319 13.79 -20.71 -24.69
N ALA A 320 14.11 -21.71 -23.87
CA ALA A 320 15.18 -21.62 -22.87
C ALA A 320 16.55 -21.33 -23.50
N ALA A 321 16.89 -22.05 -24.56
CA ALA A 321 18.17 -21.91 -25.24
C ALA A 321 18.35 -20.50 -25.82
N LEU A 322 17.30 -19.94 -26.42
CA LEU A 322 17.31 -18.55 -26.91
C LEU A 322 17.46 -17.55 -25.76
N MET A 323 16.70 -17.74 -24.67
CA MET A 323 16.77 -16.87 -23.50
C MET A 323 18.14 -16.88 -22.81
N ALA A 324 18.87 -17.99 -22.88
CA ALA A 324 20.22 -18.12 -22.32
C ALA A 324 21.30 -17.33 -23.08
N GLU A 325 21.01 -16.84 -24.29
CA GLU A 325 21.95 -16.04 -25.08
C GLU A 325 21.89 -14.55 -24.75
N PHE A 326 20.79 -14.07 -24.16
CA PHE A 326 20.62 -12.65 -23.85
C PHE A 326 21.25 -12.27 -22.50
N ASP A 327 22.13 -11.27 -22.54
CA ASP A 327 22.65 -10.58 -21.36
C ASP A 327 22.55 -9.08 -21.59
N ASN A 328 21.39 -8.50 -21.25
CA ASN A 328 21.10 -7.08 -21.43
C ASN A 328 20.26 -6.55 -20.27
N PRO A 329 20.53 -5.34 -19.75
CA PRO A 329 19.80 -4.78 -18.60
C PRO A 329 18.30 -4.55 -18.83
N ASN A 330 17.85 -4.45 -20.09
CA ASN A 330 16.44 -4.22 -20.44
C ASN A 330 15.72 -5.51 -20.88
N ILE A 331 16.40 -6.66 -20.87
CA ILE A 331 15.83 -7.96 -21.25
C ILE A 331 15.86 -8.87 -20.04
N VAL A 332 14.77 -9.61 -19.81
CA VAL A 332 14.71 -10.59 -18.73
C VAL A 332 15.80 -11.65 -18.90
N LYS A 333 16.64 -11.84 -17.89
CA LYS A 333 17.74 -12.82 -17.92
C LYS A 333 17.26 -14.20 -17.47
N LEU A 334 17.67 -15.25 -18.17
CA LEU A 334 17.53 -16.63 -17.67
C LEU A 334 18.60 -16.87 -16.58
N LEU A 335 18.16 -17.20 -15.37
CA LEU A 335 19.05 -17.41 -14.21
C LEU A 335 19.25 -18.90 -13.88
N GLY A 336 18.32 -19.74 -14.32
CA GLY A 336 18.40 -21.17 -14.05
C GLY A 336 17.49 -21.97 -14.96
N MET A 337 17.73 -23.28 -15.01
CA MET A 337 16.83 -24.26 -15.59
C MET A 337 16.89 -25.55 -14.77
N LYS A 338 15.80 -26.31 -14.77
CA LYS A 338 15.84 -27.73 -14.45
C LYS A 338 15.47 -28.48 -15.72
N ILE A 339 16.42 -29.29 -16.21
CA ILE A 339 16.24 -30.20 -17.35
C ILE A 339 15.24 -31.29 -16.98
#